data_AF-A0A7W4GNZ3-F1
#
_entry.id   AF-A0A7W4GNZ3-F1
#
_cell.length_a   1.000
_cell.length_b   1.000
_cell.length_c   1.000
_cell.angle_alpha   90.00
_cell.angle_beta   90.00
_cell.angle_gamma   90.00
#
_symmetry.space_group_name_H-M   'P 1'
#
loop_
_entity.id
_entity.type
_entity.pdbx_description
1 polymer ?
#
loop_
_entity_poly.entity_id
_entity_poly.type
_entity_poly.pdbx_seq_one_letter_code
_entity_poly.pdbx_strand_id
1 'polypeptide(L)' 'LALEKKSLKQAEPLTYAKQYKGFTGNDPYQCVLCGNRMKFTGFMKGKKNDQLLDNRRMSMREARRLGVAA' A
#
# COMPACT_ATOMS: atom_id res chain seq x y z
N LEU A 1 11.04 42.47 23.79
CA LEU A 1 11.80 41.26 23.43
C LEU A 1 11.43 40.86 22.01
N ALA A 2 12.38 40.95 21.08
CA ALA A 2 12.16 40.49 19.71
C ALA A 2 12.19 38.96 19.69
N LEU A 3 11.08 38.32 19.30
CA LEU A 3 11.05 36.89 19.03
C LEU A 3 11.78 36.66 17.71
N GLU A 4 13.04 36.22 17.81
CA GLU A 4 13.79 35.75 16.65
C GLU A 4 12.98 34.68 15.92
N LYS A 5 12.53 35.00 14.71
CA LYS A 5 11.94 34.04 13.79
C LYS A 5 13.04 33.11 13.31
N LYS A 6 13.38 32.09 14.12
CA LYS A 6 14.14 30.94 13.61
C LYS A 6 13.40 30.44 12.39
N SER A 7 14.06 30.45 11.23
CA SER A 7 13.51 29.89 10.01
C SER A 7 13.05 28.47 10.33
N LEU A 8 11.75 28.23 10.22
CA LEU A 8 11.22 26.88 10.33
C LEU A 8 11.88 26.11 9.19
N LYS A 9 12.88 25.28 9.52
CA LYS A 9 13.43 24.33 8.57
C LYS A 9 12.23 23.60 7.99
N GLN A 10 12.10 23.65 6.66
CA GLN A 10 10.98 23.04 5.95
C GLN A 10 10.82 21.61 6.50
N ALA A 11 9.66 21.36 7.13
CA ALA A 11 9.41 20.08 7.75
C ALA A 11 9.52 19.01 6.65
N GLU A 12 10.31 17.98 6.92
CA GLU A 12 10.51 16.91 5.95
C GLU A 12 9.14 16.28 5.62
N PRO A 13 8.81 16.06 4.33
CA PRO A 13 7.52 15.48 3.97
C PRO A 13 7.32 14.14 4.68
N LEU A 14 6.21 14.06 5.42
CA LEU A 14 5.78 12.86 6.14
C LEU A 14 5.17 11.90 5.14
N THR A 15 6.01 11.08 4.49
CA THR A 15 5.51 9.99 3.65
C THR A 15 4.67 9.01 4.48
N TYR A 16 3.76 8.28 3.83
CA TYR A 16 2.95 7.25 4.50
C TYR A 16 3.82 6.30 5.34
N ALA A 17 4.95 5.86 4.79
CA ALA A 17 5.86 4.96 5.49
C ALA A 17 6.43 5.56 6.79
N LYS A 18 6.77 6.86 6.79
CA LYS A 18 7.27 7.56 7.98
C LYS A 18 6.17 7.73 9.02
N GLN A 19 4.96 8.09 8.59
CA GLN A 19 3.81 8.22 9.48
C GLN A 19 3.48 6.87 10.14
N TYR A 20 3.34 5.81 9.32
CA TYR A 20 3.05 4.46 9.81
C TYR A 20 4.06 4.00 10.85
N LYS A 21 5.36 4.17 10.58
CA LYS A 21 6.42 3.82 11.54
C LYS A 21 6.36 4.66 12.81
N GLY A 22 6.13 5.96 12.70
CA GLY A 22 6.03 6.85 13.86
C GLY A 22 4.85 6.51 14.78
N PHE A 23 3.69 6.17 14.21
CA PHE A 23 2.49 5.87 14.98
C PHE A 23 2.47 4.45 15.56
N THR A 24 2.97 3.47 14.82
CA THR A 24 2.84 2.05 15.19
C THR A 24 4.11 1.44 15.77
N GLY A 25 5.26 2.09 15.57
CA GLY A 25 6.58 1.49 15.84
C GLY A 25 7.00 0.44 14.80
N ASN A 26 6.11 0.01 13.91
CA ASN A 26 6.37 -1.03 12.93
C ASN A 26 7.06 -0.44 11.69
N ASP A 27 8.13 -1.08 11.21
CA ASP A 27 8.70 -0.73 9.91
C ASP A 27 7.78 -1.29 8.80
N PRO A 28 7.20 -0.44 7.94
CA PRO A 28 6.26 -0.89 6.89
C PRO A 28 6.91 -1.77 5.82
N TYR A 29 8.25 -1.85 5.82
CA TYR A 29 9.01 -2.73 4.94
C TYR A 29 9.56 -3.94 5.68
N GLN A 30 9.22 -4.19 6.94
CA GLN A 30 9.65 -5.39 7.65
C GLN A 30 8.86 -6.62 7.19
N CYS A 31 9.56 -7.69 6.85
CA CYS A 31 8.94 -8.96 6.53
C CYS A 31 8.35 -9.61 7.79
N VAL A 32 7.06 -9.89 7.77
CA VAL A 32 6.34 -10.54 8.89
C VAL A 32 6.81 -11.98 9.15
N LEU A 33 7.46 -12.62 8.16
CA LEU A 33 7.94 -14.01 8.29
C LEU A 33 9.36 -14.09 8.82
N CYS A 34 10.28 -13.28 8.30
CA CYS A 34 11.71 -13.39 8.60
C CYS A 34 12.32 -12.18 9.32
N GLY A 35 11.53 -11.12 9.56
CA GLY A 35 11.99 -9.90 10.23
C GLY A 35 12.96 -9.03 9.42
N ASN A 36 13.46 -9.51 8.28
CA ASN A 36 14.31 -8.74 7.39
C ASN A 36 13.53 -7.64 6.66
N ARG A 37 14.23 -6.56 6.28
CA ARG A 37 13.62 -5.45 5.54
C ARG A 37 13.50 -5.78 4.06
N MET A 38 12.28 -5.73 3.54
CA MET A 38 11.95 -5.81 2.12
C MET A 38 12.67 -4.70 1.35
N LYS A 39 13.31 -5.08 0.25
CA LYS A 39 13.88 -4.14 -0.71
C LYS A 39 12.92 -4.01 -1.88
N PHE A 40 12.66 -2.79 -2.31
CA PHE A 40 11.89 -2.55 -3.52
C PHE A 40 12.71 -3.04 -4.73
N THR A 41 12.24 -4.08 -5.40
CA THR A 41 12.89 -4.65 -6.60
C THR A 41 12.21 -4.22 -7.90
N GLY A 42 11.06 -3.55 -7.83
CA GLY A 42 10.25 -3.14 -8.97
C GLY A 42 8.77 -3.44 -8.77
N PHE A 43 7.97 -3.15 -9.80
CA PHE A 43 6.57 -3.55 -9.87
C PHE A 43 6.39 -4.49 -11.05
N MET A 44 5.71 -5.61 -10.83
CA MET A 44 5.11 -6.34 -11.95
C MET A 44 3.84 -5.60 -12.37
N LYS A 45 3.67 -5.37 -13.67
CA LYS A 45 2.46 -4.76 -14.20
C LYS A 45 1.26 -5.65 -13.86
N GLY A 46 0.39 -5.15 -12.99
CA GLY A 46 -0.86 -5.83 -12.66
C GLY A 46 -1.83 -5.89 -13.84
N LYS A 47 -2.86 -6.72 -13.72
CA LYS A 47 -4.02 -6.70 -14.62
C LYS A 47 -4.65 -5.30 -14.57
N LYS A 48 -5.05 -4.79 -15.72
CA LYS A 48 -5.79 -3.53 -15.78
C LYS A 48 -7.20 -3.70 -15.18
N ASN A 49 -7.84 -2.59 -14.84
CA ASN A 49 -9.17 -2.59 -14.20
C ASN A 49 -10.23 -3.30 -15.07
N ASP A 50 -10.21 -3.08 -16.38
CA ASP A 50 -11.06 -3.78 -17.35
C ASP A 50 -10.90 -5.31 -17.24
N GLN A 51 -9.67 -5.80 -17.23
CA GLN A 51 -9.36 -7.23 -17.11
C GLN A 51 -9.82 -7.81 -15.77
N LEU A 52 -9.69 -7.06 -14.68
CA LEU A 52 -10.18 -7.50 -13.37
C LEU A 52 -11.71 -7.62 -13.35
N LEU A 53 -12.41 -6.64 -13.94
CA LEU A 53 -13.86 -6.65 -14.03
C LEU A 53 -14.36 -7.77 -14.94
N ASP A 54 -13.69 -8.02 -16.07
CA ASP A 54 -14.03 -9.11 -16.98
C ASP A 54 -13.84 -10.48 -16.30
N ASN A 55 -12.72 -10.67 -15.60
CA ASN A 55 -12.49 -11.91 -14.84
C ASN A 55 -13.57 -12.12 -13.77
N ARG A 56 -13.97 -11.06 -13.04
CA ARG A 56 -15.05 -11.15 -12.04
C ARG A 56 -16.37 -11.50 -12.71
N ARG A 57 -16.72 -10.87 -13.83
CA ARG A 57 -17.96 -11.16 -14.58
C ARG A 57 -18.00 -12.62 -15.05
N MET A 58 -16.88 -13.15 -15.55
CA MET A 58 -16.77 -14.54 -15.98
C MET A 58 -16.91 -15.53 -14.82
N SER A 59 -16.23 -15.26 -13.71
CA SER A 59 -16.37 -16.07 -12.48
C SER A 59 -17.81 -16.10 -11.97
N MET A 60 -18.49 -14.95 -11.95
CA MET A 60 -19.91 -14.86 -11.55
C MET A 60 -20.84 -15.63 -12.49
N ARG A 61 -20.57 -15.59 -13.82
CA ARG A 61 -21.34 -16.36 -14.80
C ARG A 61 -21.18 -17.86 -14.59
N GLU A 62 -19.95 -18.31 -14.36
CA GLU A 62 -19.66 -19.73 -14.14
C GLU A 62 -20.27 -20.23 -12.82
N ALA A 63 -20.15 -19.45 -11.73
CA ALA A 63 -20.79 -19.76 -10.47
C ALA A 63 -22.33 -19.89 -10.61
N ARG A 64 -22.96 -18.98 -11.36
CA ARG A 64 -24.40 -19.08 -11.69
C ARG A 64 -24.73 -20.34 -12.48
N ARG A 65 -23.92 -20.71 -13.47
CA ARG A 65 -24.11 -21.92 -14.27
C ARG A 65 -24.03 -23.19 -13.42
N LEU A 66 -23.09 -23.22 -12.47
CA LEU A 66 -22.86 -24.34 -11.57
C LEU A 66 -23.83 -24.37 -10.38
N GLY A 67 -24.64 -23.31 -10.19
CA GLY A 67 -25.56 -23.19 -9.06
C GLY A 67 -24.84 -22.97 -7.72
N VAL A 68 -23.62 -22.44 -7.74
CA VAL A 68 -22.80 -22.19 -6.55
C VAL A 68 -22.63 -20.69 -6.28
N ALA A 69 -22.31 -20.33 -5.04
CA ALA A 69 -21.98 -18.95 -4.69
C ALA A 69 -20.67 -18.49 -5.34
N ALA A 70 -20.58 -17.20 -5.65
CA ALA A 70 -19.52 -16.55 -6.44
C ALA A 70 -18.62 -15.58 -5.64
#